data_AF-A0A3M3LQY1-F1
#
_entry.id   AF-A0A3M3LQY1-F1
#
_cell.length_a   1.000
_cell.length_b   1.000
_cell.length_c   1.000
_cell.angle_alpha   90.00
_cell.angle_beta   90.00
_cell.angle_gamma   90.00
#
_symmetry.space_group_name_H-M   'P 1'
#
loop_
_entity.id
_entity.type
_entity.pdbx_description
1 polymer ?
#
loop_
_entity_poly.entity_id
_entity_poly.type
_entity_poly.pdbx_seq_one_letter_code
_entity_poly.pdbx_strand_id
1 'polypeptide(L)'
;MPGLTNSHLLSSEGIRDHWREVSETLTRLLSWMDSRETWVVEPDTEVLSLLVSVVTEVEAPGFAREIELGEGAAGFAELLSQLCSSRFLRILEMMDRRQPGIASRLTLALGQLGGDSEQYVALFYERLLMIHRCELLGQILSKSRSEAIAAHILLIRETQQ
;
A
#
# COMPACT_ATOMS: atom_id res chain seq x y z
N MET A 1 30.53 12.79 -2.04
CA MET A 1 30.45 11.32 -2.23
C MET A 1 29.45 11.06 -3.34
N PRO A 2 29.73 10.14 -4.28
CA PRO A 2 28.87 9.93 -5.44
C PRO A 2 27.52 9.38 -4.98
N GLY A 3 26.45 10.10 -5.30
CA GLY A 3 25.08 9.70 -5.00
C GLY A 3 24.76 8.40 -5.70
N LEU A 4 24.78 7.30 -4.96
CA LEU A 4 23.97 6.14 -5.28
C LEU A 4 22.54 6.66 -5.31
N THR A 5 22.00 6.81 -6.52
CA THR A 5 20.67 7.31 -6.77
C THR A 5 19.69 6.47 -5.95
N ASN A 6 19.02 7.10 -4.98
CA ASN A 6 18.06 6.41 -4.11
C ASN A 6 16.88 5.80 -4.89
N SER A 7 16.79 6.02 -6.21
CA SER A 7 15.82 5.41 -7.12
C SER A 7 15.79 3.89 -7.06
N HIS A 8 16.88 3.21 -6.68
CA HIS A 8 16.88 1.76 -6.48
C HIS A 8 15.86 1.30 -5.41
N LEU A 9 15.51 2.17 -4.44
CA LEU A 9 14.53 1.86 -3.39
C LEU A 9 13.11 1.68 -3.94
N LEU A 10 12.83 2.26 -5.12
CA LEU A 10 11.54 2.21 -5.81
C LEU A 10 11.63 1.51 -7.18
N SER A 11 12.77 0.91 -7.51
CA SER A 11 12.86 0.04 -8.69
C SER A 11 12.02 -1.22 -8.48
N SER A 12 11.58 -1.86 -9.56
CA SER A 12 10.76 -3.08 -9.45
C SER A 12 11.50 -4.20 -8.70
N GLU A 13 12.82 -4.28 -8.86
CA GLU A 13 13.68 -5.20 -8.11
C GLU A 13 13.74 -4.84 -6.62
N GLY A 14 14.04 -3.58 -6.28
CA GLY A 14 14.13 -3.13 -4.90
C GLY A 14 12.80 -3.25 -4.14
N ILE A 15 11.69 -2.98 -4.80
CA ILE A 15 10.33 -3.16 -4.24
C ILE A 15 10.05 -4.62 -3.96
N ARG A 16 10.35 -5.51 -4.92
CA ARG A 16 10.14 -6.95 -4.76
C ARG A 16 10.98 -7.52 -3.62
N ASP A 17 12.24 -7.13 -3.53
CA ASP A 17 13.14 -7.61 -2.49
C ASP A 17 12.70 -7.08 -1.10
N HIS A 18 12.32 -5.81 -1.01
CA HIS A 18 11.74 -5.24 0.21
C HIS A 18 10.51 -6.01 0.68
N TRP A 19 9.53 -6.25 -0.21
CA TRP A 19 8.32 -6.97 0.20
C TRP A 19 8.60 -8.42 0.57
N ARG A 20 9.59 -9.06 -0.05
CA ARG A 20 10.00 -10.44 0.29
C ARG A 20 10.57 -10.50 1.71
N GLU A 21 11.34 -9.50 2.11
CA GLU A 21 11.85 -9.37 3.47
C GLU A 21 10.73 -9.13 4.49
N VAL A 22 9.70 -8.35 4.12
CA VAL A 22 8.55 -8.07 4.99
C VAL A 22 7.65 -9.30 5.16
N SER A 23 7.23 -9.91 4.05
CA SER A 23 6.32 -11.07 4.05
C SER A 23 6.20 -11.70 2.66
N GLU A 24 6.48 -12.99 2.57
CA GLU A 24 6.27 -13.79 1.35
C GLU A 24 4.79 -13.79 0.91
N THR A 25 3.85 -13.74 1.86
CA THR A 25 2.41 -13.68 1.52
C THR A 25 2.03 -12.32 0.94
N LEU A 26 2.54 -11.23 1.52
CA LEU A 26 2.30 -9.89 1.00
C LEU A 26 2.95 -9.70 -0.37
N THR A 27 4.17 -10.22 -0.56
CA THR A 27 4.87 -10.20 -1.86
C THR A 27 4.04 -10.85 -2.96
N ARG A 28 3.48 -12.03 -2.70
CA ARG A 28 2.62 -12.75 -3.66
C ARG A 28 1.36 -11.97 -3.97
N LEU A 29 0.72 -11.38 -2.96
CA LEU A 29 -0.47 -10.56 -3.14
C LEU A 29 -0.17 -9.33 -4.00
N LEU A 30 0.86 -8.57 -3.67
CA LEU A 30 1.24 -7.36 -4.40
C LEU A 30 1.66 -7.69 -5.84
N SER A 31 2.42 -8.77 -6.05
CA SER A 31 2.76 -9.23 -7.40
C SER A 31 1.51 -9.60 -8.23
N TRP A 32 0.51 -10.21 -7.59
CA TRP A 32 -0.77 -10.49 -8.24
C TRP A 32 -1.55 -9.22 -8.55
N MET A 33 -1.62 -8.27 -7.62
CA MET A 33 -2.27 -6.97 -7.85
C MET A 33 -1.62 -6.22 -9.02
N ASP A 34 -0.29 -6.08 -9.00
CA ASP A 34 0.49 -5.43 -10.06
C ASP A 34 0.23 -6.09 -11.42
N SER A 35 0.11 -7.43 -11.49
CA SER A 35 -0.19 -8.15 -12.74
C SER A 35 -1.55 -7.81 -13.36
N ARG A 36 -2.47 -7.24 -12.56
CA ARG A 36 -3.80 -6.80 -13.01
C ARG A 36 -3.83 -5.32 -13.38
N GLU A 37 -2.79 -4.56 -13.03
CA GLU A 37 -2.69 -3.12 -13.27
C GLU A 37 -1.99 -2.82 -14.60
N THR A 38 -2.49 -3.43 -15.69
CA THR A 38 -1.93 -3.28 -17.05
C THR A 38 -1.91 -1.84 -17.61
N TRP A 39 -2.59 -0.93 -16.93
CA TRP A 39 -2.69 0.48 -17.27
C TRP A 39 -1.52 1.30 -16.70
N VAL A 40 -0.75 0.76 -15.73
CA VAL A 40 0.41 1.44 -15.14
C VAL A 40 1.58 1.42 -16.13
N VAL A 41 2.14 2.59 -16.41
CA VAL A 41 3.39 2.71 -17.17
C VAL A 41 4.56 2.58 -16.20
N GLU A 42 5.55 1.74 -16.52
CA GLU A 42 6.72 1.60 -15.66
C GLU A 42 7.50 2.93 -15.64
N PRO A 43 7.72 3.54 -14.46
CA PRO A 43 8.44 4.80 -14.35
C PRO A 43 9.91 4.62 -14.71
N ASP A 44 10.46 5.59 -15.43
CA ASP A 44 11.90 5.64 -15.68
C ASP A 44 12.69 6.06 -14.41
N THR A 45 14.02 6.07 -14.53
CA THR A 45 14.89 6.38 -13.39
C THR A 45 14.72 7.82 -12.89
N GLU A 46 14.35 8.75 -13.76
CA GLU A 46 14.12 10.16 -13.40
C GLU A 46 12.87 10.29 -12.53
N VAL A 47 11.76 9.69 -12.96
CA VAL A 47 10.51 9.65 -12.19
C VAL A 47 10.74 8.96 -10.84
N LEU A 48 11.46 7.83 -10.81
CA LEU A 48 11.79 7.16 -9.55
C LEU A 48 12.61 8.03 -8.61
N SER A 49 13.55 8.82 -9.14
CA SER A 49 14.32 9.76 -8.32
C SER A 49 13.44 10.88 -7.75
N LEU A 50 12.53 11.43 -8.56
CA LEU A 50 11.57 12.44 -8.11
C LEU A 50 10.63 11.91 -7.04
N LEU A 51 10.13 10.68 -7.17
CA LEU A 51 9.29 10.04 -6.15
C LEU A 51 10.04 9.89 -4.82
N VAL A 52 11.33 9.55 -4.85
CA VAL A 52 12.13 9.51 -3.62
C VAL A 52 12.29 10.91 -3.02
N SER A 53 12.50 11.95 -3.84
CA SER A 53 12.55 13.33 -3.37
C SER A 53 11.23 13.73 -2.70
N VAL A 54 10.07 13.37 -3.27
CA VAL A 54 8.77 13.61 -2.63
C VAL A 54 8.70 12.97 -1.25
N VAL A 55 9.18 11.72 -1.11
CA VAL A 55 9.22 11.04 0.19
C VAL A 55 10.15 11.73 1.19
N THR A 56 11.27 12.31 0.75
CA THR A 56 12.17 13.06 1.65
C THR A 56 11.58 14.38 2.12
N GLU A 57 10.78 15.03 1.28
CA GLU A 57 10.14 16.32 1.61
C GLU A 57 8.98 16.19 2.61
N VAL A 58 8.52 14.97 2.93
CA VAL A 58 7.47 14.75 3.94
C VAL A 58 7.85 15.29 5.32
N GLU A 59 9.15 15.36 5.63
CA GLU A 59 9.66 15.91 6.89
C GLU A 59 9.65 17.45 6.92
N ALA A 60 9.37 18.11 5.79
CA ALA A 60 9.38 19.56 5.69
C ALA A 60 8.31 20.19 6.61
N PRO A 61 8.63 21.30 7.29
CA PRO A 61 7.64 22.02 8.10
C PRO A 61 6.44 22.44 7.25
N GLY A 62 5.25 22.04 7.67
CA GLY A 62 3.99 22.38 6.99
C GLY A 62 3.48 21.31 6.03
N PHE A 63 4.27 20.31 5.65
CA PHE A 63 3.85 19.25 4.72
C PHE A 63 2.54 18.56 5.16
N ALA A 64 2.45 18.11 6.42
CA ALA A 64 1.24 17.49 6.95
C ALA A 64 0.01 18.41 6.90
N ARG A 65 0.22 19.72 7.09
CA ARG A 65 -0.87 20.70 6.99
C ARG A 65 -1.35 20.85 5.55
N GLU A 66 -0.44 20.85 4.58
CA GLU A 66 -0.80 20.91 3.15
C GLU A 66 -1.61 19.68 2.70
N ILE A 67 -1.25 18.49 3.19
CA ILE A 67 -2.04 17.27 2.97
C ILE A 67 -3.45 17.43 3.55
N GLU A 68 -3.58 17.97 4.77
CA GLU A 68 -4.87 18.18 5.45
C GLU A 68 -5.76 19.23 4.76
N LEU A 69 -5.19 20.14 3.97
CA LEU A 69 -5.95 21.17 3.22
C LEU A 69 -6.67 20.63 1.98
N GLY A 70 -6.53 19.34 1.66
CA GLY A 70 -7.30 18.66 0.62
C GLY A 70 -6.68 18.73 -0.77
N GLU A 71 -6.26 19.92 -1.24
CA GLU A 71 -5.60 20.05 -2.56
C GLU A 71 -4.30 19.23 -2.65
N GLY A 72 -3.48 19.29 -1.60
CA GLY A 72 -2.27 18.47 -1.49
C GLY A 72 -2.59 16.96 -1.49
N ALA A 73 -3.63 16.55 -0.77
CA ALA A 73 -4.08 15.16 -0.75
C ALA A 73 -4.56 14.70 -2.14
N ALA A 74 -5.34 15.52 -2.85
CA ALA A 74 -5.83 15.21 -4.20
C ALA A 74 -4.67 14.99 -5.18
N GLY A 75 -3.68 15.89 -5.20
CA GLY A 75 -2.49 15.76 -6.04
C GLY A 75 -1.66 14.53 -5.68
N PHE A 76 -1.57 14.18 -4.40
CA PHE A 76 -0.92 12.94 -3.96
C PHE A 76 -1.68 11.69 -4.42
N ALA A 77 -3.00 11.66 -4.31
CA ALA A 77 -3.80 10.54 -4.80
C ALA A 77 -3.66 10.38 -6.32
N GLU A 78 -3.67 11.47 -7.07
CA GLU A 78 -3.41 11.45 -8.51
C GLU A 78 -2.01 10.90 -8.83
N LEU A 79 -0.97 11.39 -8.16
CA LEU A 79 0.40 10.88 -8.34
C LEU A 79 0.49 9.37 -8.04
N LEU A 80 -0.05 8.94 -6.90
CA LEU A 80 -0.05 7.55 -6.47
C LEU A 80 -0.92 6.66 -7.37
N SER A 81 -1.95 7.23 -8.01
CA SER A 81 -2.76 6.55 -8.99
C SER A 81 -1.98 6.18 -10.24
N GLN A 82 -0.80 6.75 -10.51
CA GLN A 82 0.02 6.41 -11.67
C GLN A 82 0.97 5.24 -11.42
N LEU A 83 0.99 4.68 -10.21
CA LEU A 83 1.94 3.67 -9.78
C LEU A 83 1.25 2.31 -9.59
N CYS A 84 2.01 1.23 -9.71
CA CYS A 84 1.52 -0.09 -9.32
C CYS A 84 1.34 -0.18 -7.80
N SER A 85 0.48 -1.11 -7.36
CA SER A 85 0.10 -1.32 -5.97
C SER A 85 1.31 -1.55 -5.05
N SER A 86 2.30 -2.33 -5.50
CA SER A 86 3.51 -2.58 -4.72
C SER A 86 4.34 -1.31 -4.46
N ARG A 87 4.46 -0.42 -5.45
CA ARG A 87 5.18 0.86 -5.36
C ARG A 87 4.39 1.90 -4.58
N PHE A 88 3.09 1.98 -4.85
CA PHE A 88 2.14 2.77 -4.09
C PHE A 88 2.27 2.50 -2.58
N LEU A 89 2.18 1.23 -2.18
CA LEU A 89 2.25 0.86 -0.78
C LEU A 89 3.64 1.14 -0.19
N ARG A 90 4.70 0.97 -1.00
CA ARG A 90 6.08 1.23 -0.57
C ARG A 90 6.29 2.72 -0.29
N ILE A 91 5.76 3.59 -1.12
CA ILE A 91 5.83 5.04 -0.91
C ILE A 91 5.09 5.40 0.38
N LEU A 92 3.86 4.92 0.58
CA LEU A 92 3.10 5.17 1.81
C LEU A 92 3.86 4.74 3.06
N GLU A 93 4.46 3.55 3.04
CA GLU A 93 5.29 3.06 4.15
C GLU A 93 6.52 3.95 4.39
N MET A 94 7.22 4.38 3.34
CA MET A 94 8.39 5.25 3.48
C MET A 94 8.00 6.63 4.02
N MET A 95 6.86 7.18 3.59
CA MET A 95 6.33 8.44 4.12
C MET A 95 5.99 8.29 5.61
N ASP A 96 5.30 7.22 5.99
CA ASP A 96 4.87 6.98 7.38
C ASP A 96 6.05 6.73 8.33
N ARG A 97 7.12 6.08 7.85
CA ARG A 97 8.37 5.93 8.62
C ARG A 97 9.06 7.27 8.91
N ARG A 98 8.95 8.23 7.99
CA ARG A 98 9.56 9.57 8.13
C ARG A 98 8.70 10.52 8.95
N GLN A 99 7.38 10.48 8.72
CA GLN A 99 6.40 11.25 9.46
C GLN A 99 5.27 10.33 9.93
N PRO A 100 5.37 9.78 11.15
CA PRO A 100 4.38 8.84 11.67
C PRO A 100 2.95 9.40 11.63
N GLY A 101 2.05 8.61 11.05
CA GLY A 101 0.63 8.94 10.90
C GLY A 101 0.29 9.76 9.67
N ILE A 102 1.26 10.11 8.81
CA ILE A 102 0.98 10.86 7.58
C ILE A 102 0.09 10.08 6.61
N ALA A 103 0.24 8.75 6.53
CA ALA A 103 -0.62 7.92 5.70
C ALA A 103 -2.08 7.95 6.17
N SER A 104 -2.29 7.94 7.49
CA SER A 104 -3.61 8.08 8.11
C SER A 104 -4.21 9.48 7.85
N ARG A 105 -3.40 10.55 7.96
CA ARG A 105 -3.84 11.92 7.66
C ARG A 105 -4.23 12.08 6.19
N LEU A 106 -3.42 11.55 5.27
CA LEU A 106 -3.75 11.51 3.84
C LEU A 106 -5.07 10.78 3.63
N THR A 107 -5.23 9.60 4.21
CA THR A 107 -6.47 8.81 4.13
C THR A 107 -7.70 9.58 4.64
N LEU A 108 -7.56 10.36 5.71
CA LEU A 108 -8.67 11.19 6.23
C LEU A 108 -8.97 12.39 5.32
N ALA A 109 -7.93 13.05 4.81
CA ALA A 109 -8.09 14.19 3.90
C ALA A 109 -8.76 13.77 2.59
N LEU A 110 -8.38 12.61 2.02
CA LEU A 110 -8.99 12.07 0.81
C LEU A 110 -10.50 11.78 0.98
N GLY A 111 -10.92 11.38 2.18
CA GLY A 111 -12.34 11.09 2.47
C GLY A 111 -13.24 12.32 2.48
N GLN A 112 -12.66 13.53 2.42
CA GLN A 112 -13.37 14.80 2.36
C GLN A 112 -13.42 15.39 0.94
N LEU A 113 -12.74 14.74 -0.02
CA LEU A 113 -12.67 15.19 -1.40
C LEU A 113 -13.86 14.69 -2.23
N GLY A 114 -14.20 15.44 -3.28
CA GLY A 114 -15.21 15.07 -4.28
C GLY A 114 -14.89 15.72 -5.63
N GLY A 115 -15.72 15.47 -6.65
CA GLY A 115 -15.50 15.99 -8.00
C GLY A 115 -14.43 15.21 -8.76
N ASP A 116 -13.59 15.89 -9.53
CA ASP A 116 -12.67 15.24 -10.48
C ASP A 116 -11.62 14.32 -9.83
N SER A 117 -11.32 14.51 -8.53
CA SER A 117 -10.39 13.65 -7.80
C SER A 117 -11.00 12.32 -7.32
N GLU A 118 -12.32 12.15 -7.43
CA GLU A 118 -13.05 11.01 -6.86
C GLU A 118 -12.54 9.67 -7.40
N GLN A 119 -12.19 9.60 -8.68
CA GLN A 119 -11.63 8.39 -9.29
C GLN A 119 -10.28 7.98 -8.69
N TYR A 120 -9.40 8.95 -8.39
CA TYR A 120 -8.08 8.69 -7.83
C TYR A 120 -8.19 8.28 -6.36
N VAL A 121 -9.09 8.95 -5.63
CA VAL A 121 -9.45 8.63 -4.25
C VAL A 121 -10.03 7.22 -4.16
N ALA A 122 -10.95 6.86 -5.07
CA ALA A 122 -11.53 5.52 -5.12
C ALA A 122 -10.45 4.45 -5.32
N LEU A 123 -9.57 4.62 -6.31
CA LEU A 123 -8.48 3.68 -6.55
C LEU A 123 -7.54 3.54 -5.33
N PHE A 124 -7.21 4.66 -4.66
CA PHE A 124 -6.44 4.65 -3.43
C PHE A 124 -7.07 3.76 -2.36
N TYR A 125 -8.36 3.94 -2.08
CA TYR A 125 -9.08 3.14 -1.09
C TYR A 125 -9.26 1.69 -1.51
N GLU A 126 -9.57 1.43 -2.77
CA GLU A 126 -9.74 0.07 -3.29
C GLU A 126 -8.49 -0.77 -3.13
N ARG A 127 -7.31 -0.19 -3.38
CA ARG A 127 -6.01 -0.86 -3.18
C ARG A 127 -5.78 -1.22 -1.72
N LEU A 128 -5.94 -0.26 -0.81
CA LEU A 128 -5.77 -0.50 0.63
C LEU A 128 -6.77 -1.54 1.15
N LEU A 129 -8.03 -1.44 0.72
CA LEU A 129 -9.09 -2.35 1.12
C LEU A 129 -8.84 -3.77 0.59
N MET A 130 -8.35 -3.91 -0.64
CA MET A 130 -7.99 -5.20 -1.21
C MET A 130 -6.88 -5.88 -0.38
N ILE A 131 -5.82 -5.13 -0.05
CA ILE A 131 -4.72 -5.64 0.79
C ILE A 131 -5.28 -6.13 2.12
N HIS A 132 -6.03 -5.29 2.82
CA HIS A 132 -6.59 -5.61 4.12
C HIS A 132 -7.54 -6.83 4.07
N ARG A 133 -8.42 -6.90 3.06
CA ARG A 133 -9.34 -8.02 2.87
C ARG A 133 -8.61 -9.33 2.61
N CYS A 134 -7.60 -9.32 1.75
CA CYS A 134 -6.82 -10.52 1.45
C CYS A 134 -6.05 -11.02 2.68
N GLU A 135 -5.47 -10.13 3.49
CA GLU A 135 -4.82 -10.49 4.74
C GLU A 135 -5.81 -11.11 5.74
N LEU A 136 -6.96 -10.47 5.95
CA LEU A 136 -7.99 -10.98 6.85
C LEU A 136 -8.54 -12.33 6.39
N LEU A 137 -8.84 -12.49 5.11
CA LEU A 137 -9.31 -13.76 4.55
C LEU A 137 -8.26 -14.86 4.72
N GLY A 138 -6.98 -14.55 4.49
CA GLY A 138 -5.88 -15.49 4.71
C GLY A 138 -5.78 -15.94 6.17
N GLN A 139 -6.07 -15.07 7.12
CA GLN A 139 -6.10 -15.40 8.54
C GLN A 139 -7.35 -16.22 8.92
N ILE A 140 -8.54 -15.78 8.49
CA ILE A 140 -9.84 -16.40 8.82
C ILE A 140 -9.95 -17.80 8.22
N LEU A 141 -9.52 -17.97 6.97
CA LEU A 141 -9.57 -19.22 6.22
C LEU A 141 -8.23 -19.98 6.25
N SER A 142 -7.39 -19.70 7.25
CA SER A 142 -6.13 -20.39 7.41
C SER A 142 -6.35 -21.88 7.69
N LYS A 143 -5.45 -22.72 7.16
CA LYS A 143 -5.49 -24.18 7.34
C LYS A 143 -5.62 -24.57 8.81
N SER A 144 -4.85 -23.94 9.70
CA SER A 144 -4.90 -24.20 11.14
C SER A 144 -6.28 -23.91 11.75
N ARG A 145 -6.93 -22.82 11.35
CA ARG A 145 -8.31 -22.53 11.80
C ARG A 145 -9.31 -23.53 11.24
N SER A 146 -9.19 -23.89 9.96
CA SER A 146 -10.07 -24.89 9.35
C SER A 146 -9.95 -26.26 10.02
N GLU A 147 -8.72 -26.69 10.34
CA GLU A 147 -8.45 -27.94 11.06
C GLU A 147 -9.00 -27.90 12.49
N ALA A 148 -8.83 -26.78 13.20
CA ALA A 148 -9.39 -26.62 14.54
C ALA A 148 -10.93 -26.68 14.54
N ILE A 149 -11.58 -25.98 13.60
CA ILE A 149 -13.04 -26.03 13.43
C ILE A 149 -13.50 -27.47 13.16
N ALA A 150 -12.83 -28.18 12.24
CA ALA A 150 -13.16 -29.56 11.93
C ALA A 150 -13.04 -30.49 13.15
N ALA A 151 -11.97 -30.35 13.93
CA ALA A 151 -11.77 -31.14 15.15
C ALA A 151 -12.87 -30.88 16.19
N HIS A 152 -13.26 -29.62 16.39
CA HIS A 152 -14.35 -29.28 17.31
C HIS A 152 -15.71 -29.83 16.87
N ILE A 153 -16.00 -29.81 15.56
CA ILE A 153 -17.24 -30.40 15.02
C ILE A 153 -17.29 -31.91 15.31
N LEU A 154 -16.17 -32.63 15.14
CA LEU A 154 -16.11 -34.06 15.43
C LEU A 154 -16.35 -34.36 16.92
N LEU A 155 -15.70 -33.61 17.81
CA LEU A 155 -15.86 -33.77 19.25
C LEU A 155 -17.32 -33.55 19.71
N ILE A 156 -18.00 -32.53 19.16
CA ILE A 156 -19.42 -32.29 19.46
C ILE A 156 -20.28 -33.49 19.05
N ARG A 157 -20.02 -34.09 17.88
CA ARG A 157 -20.78 -35.25 17.41
C ARG A 157 -20.58 -36.48 18.30
N GLU A 158 -19.37 -36.72 18.79
CA GLU A 158 -19.08 -37.83 19.70
C GLU A 158 -19.76 -37.65 21.07
N THR A 159 -19.86 -36.42 21.59
CA THR A 159 -20.54 -36.14 22.86
C THR A 159 -22.07 -36.23 22.82
N GLN A 160 -22.67 -36.31 21.62
CA GLN A 160 -24.12 -36.42 21.43
C GLN A 160 -24.61 -37.87 21.20
N GLN A 161 -23.69 -38.85 21.19
CA GLN A 161 -23.97 -40.28 21.12
C GLN A 161 -23.89 -40.91 22.51
#